data_AF-I4CBF0-F1
#
_entry.id   AF-I4CBF0-F1
#
_cell.length_a   1.000
_cell.length_b   1.000
_cell.length_c   1.000
_cell.angle_alpha   90.00
_cell.angle_beta   90.00
_cell.angle_gamma   90.00
#
_symmetry.space_group_name_H-M   'P 1'
#
loop_
_entity.id
_entity.type
_entity.pdbx_description
1 polymer ?
#
loop_
_entity_poly.entity_id
_entity_poly.type
_entity_poly.pdbx_seq_one_letter_code
_entity_poly.pdbx_strand_id
1 'polypeptide(L)'
;MKKEARIQAEKMFLKAGGKITNREIAEATKVNALTIGRWKRENDWEAKLKGEEEQPKEMGGVVRKKAARDKAIKLYLDADGNITNKDLAKRVGVSPATISKWKLLDNWIEKIEPEEEGIEEIEQPETDLDMGELASPEQIIRLNRRIDSLLERDYLTASEVAALAEAKSDLLAAVEIYLSIVREVGDIREQE
;
A
#
# COMPACT_ATOMS: atom_id res chain seq x y z
N MET A 1 50.55 15.17 -5.82
CA MET A 1 50.21 14.86 -7.23
C MET A 1 49.45 13.55 -7.44
N LYS A 2 50.04 12.34 -7.33
CA LYS A 2 49.31 11.09 -7.69
C LYS A 2 48.07 10.79 -6.84
N LYS A 3 48.06 11.16 -5.55
CA LYS A 3 46.92 10.94 -4.64
C LYS A 3 45.72 11.85 -4.96
N GLU A 4 45.96 13.11 -5.27
CA GLU A 4 44.90 14.08 -5.62
C GLU A 4 44.24 13.70 -6.94
N ALA A 5 45.04 13.34 -7.95
CA ALA A 5 44.53 12.85 -9.23
C ALA A 5 43.72 11.55 -9.08
N ARG A 6 44.11 10.66 -8.14
CA ARG A 6 43.36 9.43 -7.83
C ARG A 6 41.99 9.74 -7.21
N ILE A 7 41.94 10.65 -6.24
CA ILE A 7 40.68 11.08 -5.60
C ILE A 7 39.77 11.79 -6.60
N GLN A 8 40.34 12.67 -7.43
CA GLN A 8 39.58 13.40 -8.46
C GLN A 8 39.01 12.44 -9.51
N ALA A 9 39.79 11.45 -9.94
CA ALA A 9 39.37 10.42 -10.89
C ALA A 9 38.23 9.55 -10.32
N GLU A 10 38.35 9.13 -9.05
CA GLU A 10 37.33 8.35 -8.36
C GLU A 10 36.01 9.13 -8.27
N LYS A 11 36.10 10.41 -7.86
CA LYS A 11 34.94 11.31 -7.79
C LYS A 11 34.27 11.53 -9.15
N MET A 12 35.04 11.66 -10.24
CA MET A 12 34.48 11.77 -11.58
C MET A 12 33.76 10.50 -12.02
N PHE A 13 34.31 9.33 -11.70
CA PHE A 13 33.70 8.03 -12.04
C PHE A 13 32.37 7.81 -11.31
N LEU A 14 32.37 8.08 -10.00
CA LEU A 14 31.19 7.97 -9.14
C LEU A 14 30.10 8.99 -9.56
N LYS A 15 30.47 10.26 -9.78
CA LYS A 15 29.54 11.32 -10.22
C LYS A 15 28.88 11.02 -11.58
N ALA A 16 29.60 10.35 -12.47
CA ALA A 16 29.09 9.94 -13.78
C ALA A 16 28.29 8.62 -13.75
N GLY A 17 28.06 8.04 -12.58
CA GLY A 17 27.32 6.79 -12.43
C GLY A 17 27.99 5.62 -13.17
N GLY A 18 29.33 5.61 -13.22
CA GLY A 18 30.10 4.56 -13.90
C GLY A 18 30.14 4.66 -15.43
N LYS A 19 29.42 5.62 -16.04
CA LYS A 19 29.31 5.76 -17.51
C LYS A 19 30.49 6.50 -18.17
N ILE A 20 31.35 7.12 -17.37
CA ILE A 20 32.53 7.84 -17.89
C ILE A 20 33.68 6.87 -18.18
N THR A 21 34.27 7.04 -19.36
CA THR A 21 35.34 6.16 -19.85
C THR A 21 36.68 6.47 -19.15
N ASN A 22 37.59 5.49 -19.15
CA ASN A 22 38.94 5.71 -18.59
C ASN A 22 39.72 6.80 -19.34
N ARG A 23 39.40 7.03 -20.62
CA ARG A 23 40.05 8.04 -21.47
C ARG A 23 39.61 9.45 -21.10
N GLU A 24 38.32 9.66 -20.84
CA GLU A 24 37.79 10.96 -20.40
C GLU A 24 38.30 11.35 -19.01
N ILE A 25 38.37 10.40 -18.07
CA ILE A 25 38.97 10.64 -16.75
C ILE A 25 40.47 10.99 -16.88
N ALA A 26 41.17 10.29 -17.77
CA ALA A 26 42.59 10.49 -18.02
C ALA A 26 42.89 11.90 -18.56
N GLU A 27 42.09 12.37 -19.53
CA GLU A 27 42.18 13.73 -20.08
C GLU A 27 41.94 14.79 -19.00
N ALA A 28 40.93 14.60 -18.14
CA ALA A 28 40.59 15.55 -17.09
C ALA A 28 41.61 15.60 -15.94
N THR A 29 42.25 14.47 -15.61
CA THR A 29 43.21 14.37 -14.49
C THR A 29 44.67 14.46 -14.94
N LYS A 30 44.93 14.51 -16.25
CA LYS A 30 46.27 14.46 -16.88
C LYS A 30 47.06 13.21 -16.45
N VAL A 31 46.38 12.09 -16.27
CA VAL A 31 46.97 10.79 -15.90
C VAL A 31 46.69 9.77 -17.01
N ASN A 32 47.59 8.81 -17.22
CA ASN A 32 47.38 7.76 -18.23
C ASN A 32 46.13 6.90 -17.92
N ALA A 33 45.30 6.62 -18.93
CA ALA A 33 44.09 5.80 -18.82
C ALA A 33 44.32 4.40 -18.23
N LEU A 34 45.49 3.78 -18.46
CA LEU A 34 45.86 2.50 -17.85
C LEU A 34 46.00 2.61 -16.33
N THR A 35 46.48 3.76 -15.84
CA THR A 35 46.63 4.01 -14.41
C THR A 35 45.26 4.18 -13.74
N ILE A 36 44.30 4.82 -14.43
CA ILE A 36 42.90 4.91 -13.97
C ILE A 36 42.27 3.51 -13.90
N GLY A 37 42.47 2.67 -14.93
CA GLY A 37 41.98 1.29 -14.92
C GLY A 37 42.60 0.43 -13.82
N ARG A 38 43.85 0.70 -13.43
CA ARG A 38 44.47 0.07 -12.26
C ARG A 38 43.81 0.52 -10.96
N TRP A 39 43.56 1.83 -10.79
CA TRP A 39 42.91 2.37 -9.60
C TRP A 39 41.47 1.88 -9.43
N LYS A 40 40.71 1.76 -10.52
CA LYS A 40 39.35 1.18 -10.51
C LYS A 40 39.31 -0.22 -9.88
N ARG A 41 40.28 -1.07 -10.24
CA ARG A 41 40.41 -2.43 -9.70
C ARG A 41 40.95 -2.46 -8.27
N GLU A 42 41.96 -1.64 -7.96
CA GLU A 42 42.56 -1.61 -6.61
C GLU A 42 41.60 -1.07 -5.54
N ASN A 43 40.75 -0.10 -5.89
CA ASN A 43 39.81 0.53 -4.96
C ASN A 43 38.36 0.05 -5.15
N ASP A 44 38.17 -0.98 -5.99
CA ASP A 44 36.86 -1.54 -6.33
C ASP A 44 35.78 -0.47 -6.56
N TRP A 45 36.03 0.41 -7.53
CA TRP A 45 35.14 1.54 -7.79
C TRP A 45 33.74 1.10 -8.22
N GLU A 46 33.60 -0.10 -8.80
CA GLU A 46 32.30 -0.68 -9.15
C GLU A 46 31.52 -1.10 -7.91
N ALA A 47 32.17 -1.72 -6.90
CA ALA A 47 31.53 -1.97 -5.61
C ALA A 47 31.14 -0.66 -4.91
N LYS A 48 31.95 0.40 -5.03
CA LYS A 48 31.59 1.74 -4.53
C LYS A 48 30.44 2.36 -5.28
N LEU A 49 30.32 2.12 -6.60
CA LEU A 49 29.17 2.56 -7.38
C LEU A 49 27.90 1.84 -6.93
N LYS A 50 27.98 0.52 -6.72
CA LYS A 50 26.86 -0.30 -6.23
C LYS A 50 26.48 0.07 -4.78
N GLY A 51 27.47 0.39 -3.95
CA GLY A 51 27.30 0.92 -2.61
C GLY A 51 26.90 2.39 -2.54
N GLU A 52 27.08 3.20 -3.60
CA GLU A 52 26.54 4.57 -3.70
C GLU A 52 25.15 4.60 -4.32
N GLU A 53 24.82 3.63 -5.20
CA GLU A 53 23.42 3.30 -5.53
C GLU A 53 22.67 2.86 -4.25
N GLU A 54 23.41 2.31 -3.27
CA GLU A 54 22.95 2.00 -1.90
C GLU A 54 23.63 2.85 -0.80
N GLN A 55 23.57 4.21 -0.89
CA GLN A 55 23.49 5.22 0.22
C GLN A 55 24.51 6.39 0.20
N PRO A 56 24.25 7.58 0.85
CA PRO A 56 23.03 8.06 1.52
C PRO A 56 22.55 9.44 0.99
N LYS A 57 21.23 9.64 0.81
CA LYS A 57 20.67 11.01 0.78
C LYS A 57 20.71 11.61 2.18
N GLU A 58 21.77 12.39 2.41
CA GLU A 58 21.98 13.48 3.37
C GLU A 58 21.67 13.26 4.87
N MET A 59 22.76 13.33 5.64
CA MET A 59 22.79 13.79 7.03
C MET A 59 22.35 15.26 7.15
N GLY A 60 21.06 15.52 6.92
CA GLY A 60 20.30 16.63 7.52
C GLY A 60 19.39 16.09 8.63
N GLY A 61 19.93 15.10 9.35
CA GLY A 61 19.24 14.16 10.23
C GLY A 61 18.36 14.88 11.24
N VAL A 62 17.15 14.38 11.40
CA VAL A 62 16.11 14.84 12.33
C VAL A 62 15.32 16.06 11.86
N VAL A 63 15.92 17.22 11.55
CA VAL A 63 15.13 18.46 11.34
C VAL A 63 14.46 18.53 9.96
N ARG A 64 15.17 18.21 8.86
CA ARG A 64 14.57 18.19 7.50
C ARG A 64 13.61 17.03 7.30
N LYS A 65 13.89 15.87 7.92
CA LYS A 65 12.98 14.72 7.89
C LYS A 65 11.64 15.05 8.54
N LYS A 66 11.62 15.81 9.65
CA LYS A 66 10.38 16.27 10.27
C LYS A 66 9.60 17.22 9.35
N ALA A 67 10.26 18.25 8.79
CA ALA A 67 9.59 19.18 7.88
C ALA A 67 9.07 18.52 6.59
N ALA A 68 9.79 17.53 6.05
CA ALA A 68 9.35 16.75 4.90
C ALA A 68 8.19 15.80 5.26
N ARG A 69 8.25 15.18 6.44
CA ARG A 69 7.18 14.33 6.98
C ARG A 69 5.90 15.13 7.21
N ASP A 70 5.99 16.30 7.82
CA ASP A 70 4.83 17.17 8.08
C ASP A 70 4.19 17.68 6.78
N LYS A 71 4.99 18.03 5.77
CA LYS A 71 4.48 18.38 4.43
C LYS A 71 3.82 17.19 3.73
N ALA A 72 4.38 15.99 3.88
CA ALA A 72 3.81 14.78 3.32
C ALA A 72 2.48 14.42 3.98
N ILE A 73 2.36 14.56 5.30
CA ILE A 73 1.10 14.35 6.03
C ILE A 73 0.03 15.33 5.55
N LYS A 74 0.36 16.62 5.47
CA LYS A 74 -0.58 17.64 4.96
C LYS A 74 -1.07 17.33 3.56
N LEU A 75 -0.15 17.01 2.63
CA LEU A 75 -0.53 16.66 1.26
C LEU A 75 -1.32 15.36 1.15
N TYR A 76 -1.14 14.44 2.09
CA TYR A 76 -1.90 13.20 2.16
C TYR A 76 -3.32 13.47 2.66
N LEU A 77 -3.46 14.26 3.74
CA LEU A 77 -4.74 14.70 4.32
C LEU A 77 -5.54 15.58 3.36
N ASP A 78 -4.90 16.57 2.72
CA ASP A 78 -5.54 17.47 1.74
C ASP A 78 -6.07 16.72 0.51
N ALA A 79 -5.56 15.50 0.25
CA ALA A 79 -5.94 14.67 -0.88
C ALA A 79 -6.86 13.50 -0.48
N ASP A 80 -7.35 13.46 0.77
CA ASP A 80 -8.26 12.44 1.29
C ASP A 80 -7.80 11.00 0.99
N GLY A 81 -6.48 10.77 1.07
CA GLY A 81 -5.89 9.45 0.82
C GLY A 81 -5.76 9.07 -0.65
N ASN A 82 -6.35 9.83 -1.57
CA ASN A 82 -6.39 9.54 -3.00
C ASN A 82 -5.12 9.97 -3.76
N ILE A 83 -3.97 10.01 -3.07
CA ILE A 83 -2.67 10.34 -3.65
C ILE A 83 -1.70 9.17 -3.50
N THR A 84 -1.18 8.72 -4.64
CA THR A 84 -0.28 7.56 -4.69
C THR A 84 1.06 7.88 -4.01
N ASN A 85 1.65 6.88 -3.33
CA ASN A 85 2.94 7.02 -2.64
C ASN A 85 4.07 7.54 -3.56
N LYS A 86 4.00 7.29 -4.88
CA LYS A 86 4.93 7.81 -5.88
C LYS A 86 4.81 9.32 -6.07
N ASP A 87 3.61 9.87 -6.05
CA ASP A 87 3.38 11.30 -6.30
C ASP A 87 3.61 12.14 -5.03
N LEU A 88 3.26 11.59 -3.87
CA LEU A 88 3.68 12.09 -2.56
C LEU A 88 5.21 12.18 -2.45
N ALA A 89 5.89 11.10 -2.83
CA ALA A 89 7.35 11.04 -2.84
C ALA A 89 7.99 12.09 -3.75
N LYS A 90 7.42 12.33 -4.95
CA LYS A 90 7.88 13.38 -5.87
C LYS A 90 7.69 14.79 -5.31
N ARG A 91 6.53 15.10 -4.73
CA ARG A 91 6.22 16.43 -4.17
C ARG A 91 7.07 16.77 -2.94
N VAL A 92 7.41 15.76 -2.15
CA VAL A 92 8.16 15.93 -0.89
C VAL A 92 9.66 15.70 -1.09
N GLY A 93 10.08 15.14 -2.22
CA GLY A 93 11.49 14.91 -2.56
C GLY A 93 12.12 13.70 -1.86
N VAL A 94 11.29 12.73 -1.43
CA VAL A 94 11.71 11.52 -0.69
C VAL A 94 11.45 10.26 -1.51
N SER A 95 11.95 9.10 -1.06
CA SER A 95 11.65 7.84 -1.75
C SER A 95 10.25 7.33 -1.43
N PRO A 96 9.56 6.62 -2.35
CA PRO A 96 8.27 5.99 -2.07
C PRO A 96 8.32 5.01 -0.89
N ALA A 97 9.45 4.32 -0.70
CA ALA A 97 9.68 3.45 0.45
C ALA A 97 9.72 4.22 1.78
N THR A 98 10.24 5.46 1.77
CA THR A 98 10.24 6.34 2.95
C THR A 98 8.83 6.80 3.28
N ILE A 99 8.01 7.15 2.27
CA ILE A 99 6.59 7.46 2.48
C ILE A 99 5.84 6.26 3.04
N SER A 100 6.07 5.06 2.51
CA SER A 100 5.44 3.83 3.03
C SER A 100 5.80 3.59 4.50
N LYS A 101 7.08 3.75 4.85
CA LYS A 101 7.55 3.63 6.23
C LYS A 101 6.96 4.72 7.14
N TRP A 102 6.77 5.94 6.64
CA TRP A 102 6.13 7.01 7.38
C TRP A 102 4.63 6.79 7.54
N LYS A 103 3.93 6.24 6.54
CA LYS A 103 2.52 5.86 6.67
C LYS A 103 2.32 4.81 7.77
N LEU A 104 3.21 3.81 7.84
CA LEU A 104 3.21 2.75 8.85
C LEU A 104 3.60 3.23 10.26
N LEU A 105 4.64 4.08 10.39
CA LEU A 105 5.05 4.63 11.68
C LEU A 105 4.09 5.71 12.21
N ASP A 106 3.54 6.43 11.25
CA ASP A 106 2.53 7.47 11.29
C ASP A 106 1.10 7.19 11.74
N ASN A 107 0.73 5.93 11.49
CA ASN A 107 -0.61 5.50 11.11
C ASN A 107 -1.36 6.56 10.28
N TRP A 108 -0.80 6.96 9.14
CA TRP A 108 -1.45 7.99 8.32
C TRP A 108 -2.80 7.53 7.78
N ILE A 109 -2.99 6.22 7.63
CA ILE A 109 -4.25 5.61 7.22
C ILE A 109 -5.32 5.89 8.29
N GLU A 110 -5.00 5.72 9.58
CA GLU A 110 -5.86 6.10 10.73
C GLU A 110 -6.12 7.61 10.85
N LYS A 111 -5.35 8.46 10.17
CA LYS A 111 -5.55 9.92 10.16
C LYS A 111 -6.42 10.42 9.00
N ILE A 112 -6.62 9.59 7.98
CA ILE A 112 -7.50 9.86 6.83
C ILE A 112 -8.78 9.05 6.92
N GLU A 113 -8.74 7.93 7.63
CA GLU A 113 -9.93 7.56 8.36
C GLU A 113 -10.39 8.85 9.07
N PRO A 114 -11.62 9.33 8.82
CA PRO A 114 -12.25 10.16 9.82
C PRO A 114 -12.03 9.44 11.15
N GLU A 115 -11.88 10.18 12.26
CA GLU A 115 -11.97 9.58 13.58
C GLU A 115 -12.94 8.38 13.47
N GLU A 116 -12.41 7.17 13.66
CA GLU A 116 -13.19 6.21 14.41
C GLU A 116 -13.41 6.93 15.75
N GLU A 117 -14.42 7.81 15.76
CA GLU A 117 -15.15 8.27 16.92
C GLU A 117 -15.65 6.99 17.56
N GLY A 118 -14.78 6.28 18.29
CA GLY A 118 -15.05 4.87 18.57
C GLY A 118 -15.32 4.06 17.29
N ILE A 119 -15.57 2.77 17.32
CA ILE A 119 -16.80 2.22 17.88
C ILE A 119 -17.69 3.29 18.55
N GLU A 120 -18.17 4.29 17.81
CA GLU A 120 -19.61 4.35 17.70
C GLU A 120 -19.90 2.94 17.20
N GLU A 121 -20.29 2.09 18.16
CA GLU A 121 -21.42 1.23 17.91
C GLU A 121 -22.23 2.07 16.94
N ILE A 122 -22.29 1.63 15.69
CA ILE A 122 -23.57 1.70 15.06
C ILE A 122 -24.40 1.06 16.20
N GLU A 123 -25.06 1.88 17.01
CA GLU A 123 -26.50 1.88 16.99
C GLU A 123 -26.82 1.77 15.49
N GLN A 124 -26.61 0.55 14.92
CA GLN A 124 -27.61 -0.14 14.18
C GLN A 124 -28.77 0.29 15.02
N PRO A 125 -29.69 1.12 14.50
CA PRO A 125 -30.90 1.33 15.26
C PRO A 125 -31.19 -0.07 15.77
N GLU A 126 -31.37 -0.21 17.08
CA GLU A 126 -32.06 -1.39 17.52
C GLU A 126 -33.42 -1.26 16.77
N THR A 127 -33.51 -1.52 15.45
CA THR A 127 -34.05 -2.76 14.98
C THR A 127 -33.63 -3.77 16.03
N ASP A 128 -34.38 -3.78 17.14
CA ASP A 128 -35.26 -4.89 17.43
C ASP A 128 -35.32 -5.69 16.15
N LEU A 129 -34.32 -6.56 16.00
CA LEU A 129 -34.25 -7.53 14.95
C LEU A 129 -35.42 -8.40 15.34
N ASP A 130 -36.61 -8.01 14.86
CA ASP A 130 -37.81 -8.74 15.12
C ASP A 130 -37.53 -10.10 14.53
N MET A 131 -37.31 -11.08 15.41
CA MET A 131 -37.02 -12.45 15.02
C MET A 131 -38.19 -12.99 14.17
N GLY A 132 -39.37 -12.37 14.25
CA GLY A 132 -40.49 -12.57 13.34
C GLY A 132 -40.28 -12.02 11.93
N GLU A 133 -39.58 -10.88 11.75
CA GLU A 133 -39.22 -10.33 10.43
C GLU A 133 -37.98 -11.00 9.82
N LEU A 134 -36.99 -11.40 10.62
CA LEU A 134 -35.79 -12.13 10.16
C LEU A 134 -36.12 -13.47 9.50
N ALA A 135 -37.22 -14.10 9.92
CA ALA A 135 -37.76 -15.33 9.33
C ALA A 135 -38.74 -15.07 8.17
N SER A 136 -38.96 -13.81 7.76
CA SER A 136 -39.86 -13.51 6.64
C SER A 136 -39.19 -13.85 5.30
N PRO A 137 -39.92 -14.49 4.37
CA PRO A 137 -39.43 -14.75 3.01
C PRO A 137 -38.94 -13.49 2.28
N GLU A 138 -39.54 -12.33 2.58
CA GLU A 138 -39.20 -11.04 2.01
C GLU A 138 -37.80 -10.58 2.40
N GLN A 139 -37.34 -10.91 3.62
CA GLN A 139 -36.01 -10.58 4.09
C GLN A 139 -34.94 -11.43 3.40
N ILE A 140 -35.21 -12.72 3.21
CA ILE A 140 -34.37 -13.64 2.43
C ILE A 140 -34.19 -13.11 0.99
N ILE A 141 -35.27 -12.67 0.35
CA ILE A 141 -35.22 -12.10 -1.01
C ILE A 141 -34.38 -10.81 -1.04
N ARG A 142 -34.55 -9.93 -0.05
CA ARG A 142 -33.78 -8.68 0.07
C ARG A 142 -32.28 -8.96 0.23
N LEU A 143 -31.91 -9.88 1.11
CA LEU A 143 -30.52 -10.28 1.33
C LEU A 143 -29.91 -10.91 0.08
N ASN A 144 -30.64 -11.79 -0.61
CA ASN A 144 -30.16 -12.40 -1.84
C ASN A 144 -29.85 -11.36 -2.92
N ARG A 145 -30.75 -10.39 -3.14
CA ARG A 145 -30.52 -9.29 -4.09
C ARG A 145 -29.30 -8.46 -3.73
N ARG A 146 -29.08 -8.19 -2.45
CA ARG A 146 -27.92 -7.44 -1.97
C ARG A 146 -26.61 -8.19 -2.22
N ILE A 147 -26.58 -9.50 -1.99
CA ILE A 147 -25.42 -10.34 -2.30
C ILE A 147 -25.16 -10.36 -3.81
N ASP A 148 -26.21 -10.49 -4.63
CA ASP A 148 -26.08 -10.47 -6.10
C ASP A 148 -25.50 -9.12 -6.59
N SER A 149 -25.97 -7.98 -6.06
CA SER A 149 -25.38 -6.67 -6.39
C SER A 149 -23.92 -6.50 -5.95
N LEU A 150 -23.50 -7.18 -4.87
CA LEU A 150 -22.10 -7.17 -4.45
C LEU A 150 -21.23 -8.04 -5.36
N LEU A 151 -21.77 -9.16 -5.86
CA LEU A 151 -21.11 -10.05 -6.82
C LEU A 151 -20.96 -9.43 -8.22
N GLU A 152 -21.81 -8.48 -8.59
CA GLU A 152 -21.75 -7.76 -9.88
C GLU A 152 -20.62 -6.72 -9.98
N ARG A 153 -19.87 -6.47 -8.90
CA ARG A 153 -18.78 -5.48 -8.89
C ARG A 153 -17.59 -5.94 -9.72
N ASP A 154 -17.03 -5.05 -10.54
CA ASP A 154 -15.92 -5.34 -11.49
C ASP A 154 -14.62 -5.85 -10.86
N TYR A 155 -14.41 -5.57 -9.57
CA TYR A 155 -13.21 -5.94 -8.84
C TYR A 155 -13.57 -6.51 -7.48
N LEU A 156 -13.54 -7.84 -7.39
CA LEU A 156 -13.69 -8.59 -6.15
C LEU A 156 -12.39 -9.34 -5.86
N THR A 157 -11.92 -9.25 -4.62
CA THR A 157 -10.81 -10.07 -4.13
C THR A 157 -11.27 -11.51 -3.89
N ALA A 158 -10.34 -12.47 -3.91
CA ALA A 158 -10.67 -13.87 -3.64
C ALA A 158 -11.32 -14.08 -2.26
N SER A 159 -10.94 -13.28 -1.26
CA SER A 159 -11.55 -13.30 0.08
C SER A 159 -12.98 -12.77 0.08
N GLU A 160 -13.28 -11.71 -0.67
CA GLU A 160 -14.64 -11.17 -0.77
C GLU A 160 -15.57 -12.13 -1.52
N VAL A 161 -15.08 -12.77 -2.59
CA VAL A 161 -15.85 -13.81 -3.29
C VAL A 161 -16.15 -14.97 -2.35
N ALA A 162 -15.18 -15.41 -1.53
CA ALA A 162 -15.39 -16.47 -0.56
C ALA A 162 -16.44 -16.09 0.49
N ALA A 163 -16.37 -14.88 1.06
CA ALA A 163 -17.32 -14.40 2.04
C ALA A 163 -18.76 -14.26 1.46
N LEU A 164 -18.89 -13.77 0.23
CA LEU A 164 -20.20 -13.66 -0.43
C LEU A 164 -20.78 -15.04 -0.79
N ALA A 165 -19.92 -16.01 -1.13
CA ALA A 165 -20.33 -17.39 -1.38
C ALA A 165 -20.80 -18.09 -0.08
N GLU A 166 -20.11 -17.85 1.03
CA GLU A 166 -20.52 -18.33 2.36
C GLU A 166 -21.88 -17.74 2.76
N ALA A 167 -22.05 -16.42 2.60
CA ALA A 167 -23.33 -15.75 2.85
C ALA A 167 -24.49 -16.30 1.96
N LYS A 168 -24.20 -16.67 0.71
CA LYS A 168 -25.18 -17.37 -0.17
C LYS A 168 -25.53 -18.76 0.35
N SER A 169 -24.55 -19.50 0.85
CA SER A 169 -24.76 -20.82 1.44
C SER A 169 -25.67 -20.74 2.66
N ASP A 170 -25.42 -19.78 3.56
CA ASP A 170 -26.24 -19.58 4.76
C ASP A 170 -27.68 -19.18 4.41
N LEU A 171 -27.84 -18.34 3.39
CA LEU A 171 -29.16 -17.92 2.92
C LEU A 171 -29.96 -19.09 2.33
N LEU A 172 -29.30 -20.01 1.62
CA LEU A 172 -29.95 -21.24 1.14
C LEU A 172 -30.36 -22.15 2.30
N ALA A 173 -29.52 -22.31 3.32
CA ALA A 173 -29.86 -23.08 4.51
C ALA A 173 -31.09 -22.48 5.23
N ALA A 174 -31.17 -21.15 5.33
CA ALA A 174 -32.33 -20.47 5.89
C ALA A 174 -33.62 -20.73 5.08
N VAL A 175 -33.53 -20.75 3.74
CA VAL A 175 -34.67 -21.09 2.87
C VAL A 175 -35.13 -22.54 3.08
N GLU A 176 -34.20 -23.48 3.24
CA GLU A 176 -34.53 -24.88 3.48
C GLU A 176 -35.29 -25.05 4.80
N ILE A 177 -34.85 -24.38 5.86
CA ILE A 177 -35.55 -24.36 7.16
C ILE A 177 -36.94 -23.74 7.02
N TYR A 178 -37.08 -22.65 6.28
CA TYR A 178 -38.39 -22.04 6.07
C TYR A 178 -39.33 -22.99 5.31
N LEU A 179 -38.82 -23.65 4.27
CA LEU A 179 -39.60 -24.64 3.50
C LEU A 179 -40.00 -25.85 4.35
N SER A 180 -39.16 -26.32 5.27
CA SER A 180 -39.52 -27.42 6.16
C SER A 180 -40.66 -27.02 7.10
N ILE A 181 -40.58 -25.82 7.69
CA ILE A 181 -41.64 -25.29 8.57
C ILE A 181 -42.95 -25.13 7.80
N VAL A 182 -42.92 -24.55 6.59
CA VAL A 182 -44.13 -24.37 5.77
C VAL A 182 -44.78 -25.71 5.40
N ARG A 183 -43.99 -26.74 5.10
CA ARG A 183 -44.49 -28.09 4.83
C ARG A 183 -45.15 -28.68 6.06
N GLU A 184 -44.48 -28.63 7.21
CA GLU A 184 -45.04 -29.14 8.47
C GLU A 184 -46.36 -28.43 8.85
N VAL A 185 -46.42 -27.10 8.73
CA VAL A 185 -47.66 -26.35 9.02
C VAL A 185 -48.76 -26.64 8.00
N GLY A 186 -48.41 -26.82 6.72
CA GLY A 186 -49.34 -27.23 5.67
C GLY A 186 -49.95 -28.61 5.96
N ASP A 187 -49.10 -29.58 6.31
CA ASP A 187 -49.53 -30.94 6.64
C ASP A 187 -50.41 -31.00 7.90
N ILE A 188 -50.18 -30.13 8.88
CA ILE A 188 -51.02 -30.01 10.09
C ILE A 188 -52.42 -29.48 9.74
N ARG A 189 -52.52 -28.48 8.85
CA ARG A 189 -53.80 -27.88 8.44
C ARG A 189 -54.64 -28.78 7.55
N GLU A 190 -54.05 -29.75 6.86
CA GLU A 190 -54.78 -30.75 6.08
C GLU A 190 -55.34 -31.90 6.95
N GLN A 191 -54.92 -32.01 8.21
CA GLN A 191 -55.35 -33.05 9.15
C GLN A 191 -56.42 -32.61 10.15
N GLU A 192 -56.69 -31.30 10.25
CA GLU A 192 -57.82 -30.69 11.01
C GLU A 192 -59.08 -30.53 10.15
#